data_AF-A0A9X5XH54-F1
#
_entry.id   AF-A0A9X5XH54-F1
#
_cell.length_a   1.000
_cell.length_b   1.000
_cell.length_c   1.000
_cell.angle_alpha   90.00
_cell.angle_beta   90.00
_cell.angle_gamma   90.00
#
_symmetry.space_group_name_H-M   'P 1'
#
loop_
_entity.id
_entity.type
_entity.pdbx_description
1 polymer ?
#
loop_
_entity_poly.entity_id
_entity_poly.type
_entity_poly.pdbx_seq_one_letter_code
_entity_poly.pdbx_strand_id
1 'polypeptide(L)'
;AAPPVEELTRQYPKAIVEPDVLYVDEDPVITSAGTAAGIDACLHIVRKEQGPEVANAIARRMVVPPHRDGGQAQYIERPLPRSTCDTVGEVLVWMERHLDREVTVEQLAARAHMSPRTFARRFQQETGTTPYRWILRQRVLLAQELLEASDETMDAIAGRTGFGTAAALRHQFVRSLGTTPQAYRRTFRGPRAA
;
A
#
# COMPACT_ATOMS: atom_id res chain seq x y z
N ALA A 1 -15.66 17.91 -0.67
CA ALA A 1 -16.00 16.68 -1.42
C ALA A 1 -15.99 17.04 -2.89
N ALA A 2 -15.35 16.26 -3.76
CA ALA A 2 -15.43 16.48 -5.21
C ALA A 2 -16.90 16.32 -5.66
N PRO A 3 -17.37 17.07 -6.68
CA PRO A 3 -18.71 16.91 -7.19
C PRO A 3 -18.91 15.47 -7.73
N PRO A 4 -20.13 14.92 -7.67
CA PRO A 4 -20.44 13.64 -8.31
C PRO A 4 -20.06 13.69 -9.79
N VAL A 5 -19.50 12.60 -10.32
CA VAL A 5 -18.99 12.49 -11.71
C VAL A 5 -20.05 12.95 -12.74
N GLU A 6 -21.31 12.59 -12.50
CA GLU A 6 -22.45 12.98 -13.33
C GLU A 6 -22.66 14.50 -13.42
N GLU A 7 -22.40 15.24 -12.34
CA GLU A 7 -22.49 16.70 -12.32
C GLU A 7 -21.35 17.33 -13.14
N LEU A 8 -20.15 16.77 -13.05
CA LEU A 8 -18.97 17.27 -13.75
C LEU A 8 -19.10 17.07 -15.27
N THR A 9 -19.56 15.88 -15.70
CA THR A 9 -19.83 15.58 -17.11
C THR A 9 -20.95 16.45 -17.68
N ARG A 10 -21.99 16.75 -16.88
CA ARG A 10 -23.09 17.62 -17.31
C ARG A 10 -22.66 19.07 -17.47
N GLN A 11 -21.85 19.60 -16.55
CA GLN A 11 -21.37 20.98 -16.60
C GLN A 11 -20.27 21.18 -17.66
N TYR A 12 -19.46 20.15 -17.92
CA TYR A 12 -18.33 20.20 -18.85
C TYR A 12 -18.38 19.04 -19.85
N PRO A 13 -19.27 19.09 -20.86
CA PRO A 13 -19.51 17.97 -21.78
C PRO A 13 -18.35 17.62 -22.72
N LYS A 14 -17.30 18.45 -22.76
CA LYS A 14 -16.05 18.16 -23.49
C LYS A 14 -14.96 17.52 -22.60
N ALA A 15 -15.16 17.50 -21.29
CA ALA A 15 -14.20 16.91 -20.37
C ALA A 15 -14.34 15.39 -20.37
N ILE A 16 -13.22 14.68 -20.51
CA ILE A 16 -13.14 13.24 -20.29
C ILE A 16 -12.97 13.06 -18.78
N VAL A 17 -13.98 12.52 -18.12
CA VAL A 17 -13.95 12.32 -16.67
C VAL A 17 -13.67 10.85 -16.40
N GLU A 18 -12.51 10.58 -15.80
CA GLU A 18 -12.12 9.24 -15.38
C GLU A 18 -12.38 9.10 -13.87
N PRO A 19 -13.45 8.38 -13.46
CA PRO A 19 -13.84 8.29 -12.04
C PRO A 19 -12.96 7.32 -11.24
N ASP A 20 -12.26 6.42 -11.93
CA ASP A 20 -11.58 5.26 -11.35
C ASP A 20 -10.05 5.45 -11.25
N VAL A 21 -9.57 6.68 -11.43
CA VAL A 21 -8.14 7.01 -11.42
C VAL A 21 -7.77 7.93 -10.25
N LEU A 22 -6.58 7.71 -9.69
CA LEU A 22 -6.06 8.55 -8.60
C LEU A 22 -5.62 9.92 -9.13
N TYR A 23 -4.93 9.94 -10.26
CA TYR A 23 -4.56 11.16 -10.94
C TYR A 23 -4.50 10.93 -12.46
N VAL A 24 -4.71 12.00 -13.21
CA VAL A 24 -4.54 12.08 -14.67
C VAL A 24 -3.45 13.08 -14.99
N ASP A 25 -2.63 12.76 -15.99
CA ASP A 25 -1.56 13.60 -16.50
C ASP A 25 -1.84 13.90 -17.98
N GLU A 26 -2.32 15.11 -18.26
CA GLU A 26 -2.47 15.67 -19.60
C GLU A 26 -1.60 16.93 -19.70
N ASP A 27 -0.32 16.76 -20.00
CA ASP A 27 0.66 17.87 -20.10
C ASP A 27 0.05 19.12 -20.74
N PRO A 28 0.08 20.29 -20.07
CA PRO A 28 0.85 20.62 -18.87
C PRO A 28 0.06 20.48 -17.54
N VAL A 29 -1.11 19.84 -17.54
CA VAL A 29 -2.03 19.82 -16.39
C VAL A 29 -2.14 18.41 -15.81
N ILE A 30 -1.89 18.32 -14.49
CA ILE A 30 -2.09 17.10 -13.71
C ILE A 30 -3.23 17.34 -12.72
N THR A 31 -4.20 16.43 -12.70
CA THR A 31 -5.38 16.51 -11.82
C THR A 31 -5.43 15.26 -10.94
N SER A 32 -5.78 15.41 -9.65
CA SER A 32 -5.82 14.30 -8.69
C SER A 32 -7.12 14.25 -7.88
N ALA A 33 -7.51 13.03 -7.49
CA ALA A 33 -8.71 12.75 -6.70
C ALA A 33 -8.45 12.88 -5.19
N GLY A 34 -8.31 14.12 -4.70
CA GLY A 34 -8.20 14.44 -3.27
C GLY A 34 -6.78 14.33 -2.68
N THR A 35 -6.66 14.53 -1.36
CA THR A 35 -5.37 14.78 -0.70
C THR A 35 -4.36 13.64 -0.82
N ALA A 36 -4.80 12.39 -0.69
CA ALA A 36 -3.91 11.23 -0.81
C ALA A 36 -3.39 11.08 -2.24
N ALA A 37 -4.28 11.23 -3.24
CA ALA A 37 -3.91 11.18 -4.64
C ALA A 37 -3.05 12.36 -5.09
N GLY A 38 -3.13 13.51 -4.40
CA GLY A 38 -2.22 14.63 -4.61
C GLY A 38 -0.76 14.28 -4.28
N ILE A 39 -0.53 13.41 -3.29
CA ILE A 39 0.83 12.94 -2.97
C ILE A 39 1.35 12.03 -4.09
N ASP A 40 0.51 11.13 -4.60
CA ASP A 40 0.86 10.26 -5.71
C ASP A 40 1.14 11.06 -7.00
N ALA A 41 0.34 12.10 -7.27
CA ALA A 41 0.56 13.02 -8.38
C ALA A 41 1.90 13.78 -8.25
N CYS A 42 2.26 14.26 -7.06
CA CYS A 42 3.56 14.88 -6.82
C CYS A 42 4.73 13.91 -7.05
N LEU A 43 4.60 12.65 -6.62
CA LEU A 43 5.62 11.63 -6.85
C LEU A 43 5.75 11.28 -8.34
N HIS A 44 4.64 11.29 -9.09
CA HIS A 44 4.62 11.13 -10.55
C HIS A 44 5.41 12.24 -11.25
N ILE A 45 5.21 13.50 -10.85
CA ILE A 45 5.98 14.64 -11.38
C ILE A 45 7.48 14.46 -11.11
N VAL A 46 7.86 14.15 -9.86
CA VAL A 46 9.27 13.92 -9.52
C VAL A 46 9.86 12.79 -10.34
N ARG A 47 9.09 11.73 -10.61
CA ARG A 47 9.54 10.61 -11.45
C ARG A 47 9.79 11.03 -12.89
N LYS A 48 8.92 11.88 -13.46
CA LYS A 48 9.03 12.40 -14.82
C LYS A 48 10.27 13.28 -14.99
N GLU A 49 10.54 14.13 -13.99
CA GLU A 49 11.60 15.14 -14.05
C GLU A 49 12.98 14.64 -13.54
N GLN A 50 13.00 13.77 -12.54
CA GLN A 50 14.21 13.37 -11.80
C GLN A 50 14.43 11.85 -11.80
N GLY A 51 13.57 11.11 -12.51
CA GLY A 51 13.66 9.67 -12.62
C GLY A 51 13.08 8.90 -11.42
N PRO A 52 12.88 7.58 -11.60
CA PRO A 52 12.20 6.73 -10.62
C PRO A 52 12.98 6.53 -9.32
N GLU A 53 14.32 6.61 -9.35
CA GLU A 53 15.15 6.40 -8.15
C GLU A 53 14.92 7.50 -7.09
N VAL A 54 14.85 8.75 -7.54
CA VAL A 54 14.61 9.93 -6.68
C VAL A 54 13.19 9.90 -6.14
N ALA A 55 12.19 9.67 -7.01
CA ALA A 55 10.79 9.54 -6.59
C ALA A 55 10.61 8.44 -5.53
N ASN A 56 11.24 7.27 -5.73
CA ASN A 56 11.19 6.18 -4.78
C ASN A 56 11.89 6.50 -3.45
N ALA A 57 12.98 7.27 -3.47
CA ALA A 57 13.65 7.72 -2.25
C ALA A 57 12.76 8.67 -1.43
N ILE A 58 12.06 9.58 -2.11
CA ILE A 58 11.11 10.51 -1.48
C ILE A 58 9.90 9.75 -0.93
N ALA A 59 9.29 8.86 -1.71
CA ALA A 59 8.15 8.04 -1.27
C ALA A 59 8.48 7.21 -0.01
N ARG A 60 9.67 6.60 0.02
CA ARG A 60 10.18 5.86 1.19
C ARG A 60 10.31 6.75 2.43
N ARG A 61 10.72 8.00 2.26
CA ARG A 61 10.92 8.96 3.36
C ARG A 61 9.59 9.55 3.85
N MET A 62 8.58 9.59 2.98
CA MET A 62 7.21 10.01 3.28
C MET A 62 6.33 8.88 3.86
N VAL A 63 6.85 7.65 3.96
CA VAL A 63 6.10 6.45 4.40
C VAL A 63 4.91 6.14 3.46
N VAL A 64 4.96 6.65 2.23
CA VAL A 64 3.95 6.37 1.19
C VAL A 64 4.36 5.09 0.46
N PRO A 65 3.43 4.18 0.08
CA PRO A 65 3.76 3.07 -0.81
C PRO A 65 4.42 3.60 -2.10
N PRO A 66 5.48 2.96 -2.61
CA PRO A 66 6.36 3.55 -3.62
C PRO A 66 5.70 3.81 -4.99
N HIS A 67 4.49 3.32 -5.23
CA HIS A 67 3.67 3.70 -6.38
C HIS A 67 2.28 3.08 -6.23
N ARG A 68 1.22 3.83 -6.54
CA ARG A 68 -0.06 3.29 -7.02
C ARG A 68 -0.19 3.82 -8.44
N ASP A 69 -0.15 2.94 -9.44
CA ASP A 69 -0.40 3.37 -10.82
C ASP A 69 -1.77 4.03 -10.88
N GLY A 70 -1.85 5.14 -11.60
CA GLY A 70 -3.02 6.01 -11.67
C GLY A 70 -4.34 5.30 -12.00
N GLY A 71 -4.33 4.05 -12.47
CA GLY A 71 -5.51 3.22 -12.74
C GLY A 71 -6.03 2.36 -11.57
N GLN A 72 -5.63 2.59 -10.32
CA GLN A 72 -6.14 1.82 -9.18
C GLN A 72 -7.17 2.61 -8.37
N ALA A 73 -8.43 2.37 -8.72
CA ALA A 73 -9.63 2.83 -8.03
C ALA A 73 -9.64 2.48 -6.53
N GLN A 74 -10.31 3.34 -5.76
CA GLN A 74 -10.64 3.11 -4.37
C GLN A 74 -11.28 1.74 -4.14
N TYR A 75 -10.79 1.06 -3.10
CA TYR A 75 -11.45 0.07 -2.25
C TYR A 75 -12.92 -0.29 -2.60
N ILE A 76 -13.14 -1.10 -3.64
CA ILE A 76 -14.41 -1.81 -3.86
C ILE A 76 -14.10 -3.22 -4.34
N GLU A 77 -14.67 -4.22 -3.67
CA GLU A 77 -14.67 -5.62 -4.07
C GLU A 77 -15.26 -5.78 -5.49
N ARG A 78 -14.43 -6.02 -6.51
CA ARG A 78 -14.73 -6.79 -7.75
C ARG A 78 -13.47 -6.96 -8.62
N PRO A 79 -13.46 -7.93 -9.57
CA PRO A 79 -12.26 -8.66 -9.96
C PRO A 79 -11.37 -7.84 -10.89
N LEU A 80 -10.09 -7.76 -10.53
CA LEU A 80 -9.04 -7.00 -11.20
C LEU A 80 -8.81 -7.46 -12.66
N PRO A 81 -8.72 -6.55 -13.65
CA PRO A 81 -8.06 -6.83 -14.92
C PRO A 81 -6.54 -6.92 -14.71
N ARG A 82 -5.91 -7.91 -15.37
CA ARG A 82 -4.49 -8.27 -15.23
C ARG A 82 -3.58 -7.22 -15.89
N SER A 83 -2.61 -6.68 -15.13
CA SER A 83 -1.16 -6.64 -15.45
C SER A 83 -0.41 -5.49 -14.73
N THR A 84 0.47 -5.83 -13.77
CA THR A 84 1.65 -5.04 -13.30
C THR A 84 2.71 -5.85 -12.55
N CYS A 85 2.50 -7.14 -12.31
CA CYS A 85 3.51 -8.11 -11.86
C CYS A 85 3.20 -9.44 -12.56
N ASP A 86 3.59 -9.60 -13.83
CA ASP A 86 3.16 -10.75 -14.64
C ASP A 86 3.53 -12.10 -14.01
N THR A 87 4.58 -12.12 -13.19
CA THR A 87 5.06 -13.37 -12.58
C THR A 87 4.86 -13.49 -11.08
N VAL A 88 4.76 -12.37 -10.32
CA VAL A 88 4.52 -12.43 -8.87
C VAL A 88 3.18 -11.81 -8.43
N GLY A 89 2.37 -11.29 -9.34
CA GLY A 89 1.12 -10.59 -9.02
C GLY A 89 0.11 -11.47 -8.27
N GLU A 90 -0.14 -12.69 -8.75
CA GLU A 90 -1.03 -13.64 -8.07
C GLU A 90 -0.50 -14.02 -6.68
N VAL A 91 0.82 -14.06 -6.51
CA VAL A 91 1.48 -14.34 -5.24
C VAL A 91 1.31 -13.17 -4.28
N LEU A 92 1.43 -11.93 -4.74
CA LEU A 92 1.19 -10.73 -3.93
C LEU A 92 -0.24 -10.69 -3.41
N VAL A 93 -1.24 -10.87 -4.29
CA VAL A 93 -2.65 -10.93 -3.89
C VAL A 93 -2.89 -12.05 -2.86
N TRP A 94 -2.24 -13.20 -3.05
CA TRP A 94 -2.32 -14.27 -2.07
C TRP A 94 -1.69 -13.89 -0.74
N MET A 95 -0.51 -13.27 -0.74
CA MET A 95 0.19 -12.82 0.47
C MET A 95 -0.62 -11.80 1.26
N GLU A 96 -1.27 -10.83 0.61
CA GLU A 96 -2.14 -9.83 1.27
C GLU A 96 -3.30 -10.49 2.04
N ARG A 97 -3.84 -11.58 1.51
CA ARG A 97 -4.95 -12.33 2.14
C ARG A 97 -4.50 -13.27 3.24
N HIS A 98 -3.19 -13.50 3.40
CA HIS A 98 -2.63 -14.50 4.31
C HIS A 98 -1.51 -13.92 5.20
N LEU A 99 -1.62 -12.63 5.54
CA LEU A 99 -0.64 -11.95 6.40
C LEU A 99 -0.56 -12.55 7.81
N ASP A 100 -1.63 -13.20 8.27
CA ASP A 100 -1.77 -13.89 9.56
C ASP A 100 -0.89 -15.15 9.67
N ARG A 101 -0.44 -15.72 8.55
CA ARG A 101 0.27 -17.00 8.52
C ARG A 101 1.77 -16.84 8.41
N GLU A 102 2.51 -17.78 8.98
CA GLU A 102 3.93 -17.93 8.63
C GLU A 102 4.06 -18.40 7.18
N VAL A 103 4.83 -17.65 6.40
CA VAL A 103 5.02 -17.90 4.97
C VAL A 103 6.52 -17.92 4.68
N THR A 104 6.99 -18.98 4.03
CA THR A 104 8.39 -19.11 3.62
C THR A 104 8.59 -18.76 2.14
N VAL A 105 9.83 -18.44 1.77
CA VAL A 105 10.18 -18.13 0.38
C VAL A 105 9.94 -19.33 -0.52
N GLU A 106 10.16 -20.55 -0.02
CA GLU A 106 9.93 -21.81 -0.74
C GLU A 106 8.44 -21.99 -1.08
N GLN A 107 7.55 -21.69 -0.13
CA GLN A 107 6.11 -21.78 -0.34
C GLN A 107 5.64 -20.75 -1.39
N LEU A 108 6.17 -19.53 -1.33
CA LEU A 108 5.85 -18.48 -2.30
C LEU A 108 6.39 -18.80 -3.70
N ALA A 109 7.62 -19.32 -3.77
CA ALA A 109 8.25 -19.71 -5.02
C ALA A 109 7.51 -20.88 -5.68
N ALA A 110 7.09 -21.88 -4.90
CA ALA A 110 6.26 -22.98 -5.40
C ALA A 110 4.94 -22.46 -5.99
N ARG A 111 4.33 -21.46 -5.37
CA ARG A 111 3.10 -20.82 -5.85
C ARG A 111 3.29 -20.02 -7.15
N ALA A 112 4.50 -19.51 -7.37
CA ALA A 112 4.90 -18.84 -8.61
C ALA A 112 5.40 -19.81 -9.70
N HIS A 113 5.42 -21.12 -9.44
CA HIS A 113 6.07 -22.13 -10.28
C HIS A 113 7.55 -21.81 -10.57
N MET A 114 8.27 -21.33 -9.55
CA MET A 114 9.67 -20.92 -9.64
C MET A 114 10.55 -21.61 -8.60
N SER A 115 11.86 -21.66 -8.87
CA SER A 115 12.83 -21.94 -7.82
C SER A 115 12.94 -20.76 -6.83
N PRO A 116 13.24 -21.00 -5.53
CA PRO A 116 13.32 -19.94 -4.52
C PRO A 116 14.25 -18.78 -4.90
N ARG A 117 15.41 -19.10 -5.51
CA ARG A 117 16.37 -18.10 -5.99
C ARG A 117 15.79 -17.23 -7.11
N THR A 118 15.12 -17.84 -8.07
CA THR A 118 14.51 -17.11 -9.20
C THR A 118 13.37 -16.22 -8.72
N PHE A 119 12.53 -16.77 -7.84
CA PHE A 119 11.43 -16.04 -7.22
C PHE A 119 11.94 -14.83 -6.44
N ALA A 120 12.89 -15.00 -5.51
CA ALA A 120 13.41 -13.88 -4.71
C ALA A 120 13.99 -12.74 -5.58
N ARG A 121 14.71 -13.10 -6.66
CA ARG A 121 15.25 -12.12 -7.61
C ARG A 121 14.14 -11.39 -8.37
N ARG A 122 13.18 -12.11 -8.95
CA ARG A 122 12.07 -11.50 -9.69
C ARG A 122 11.17 -10.67 -8.79
N PHE A 123 10.87 -11.16 -7.60
CA PHE A 123 10.13 -10.43 -6.59
C PHE A 123 10.80 -9.10 -6.26
N GLN A 124 12.13 -9.08 -6.07
CA GLN A 124 12.86 -7.84 -5.82
C GLN A 124 12.89 -6.90 -7.04
N GLN A 125 12.98 -7.44 -8.25
CA GLN A 125 12.92 -6.64 -9.49
C GLN A 125 11.55 -6.00 -9.69
N GLU A 126 10.47 -6.73 -9.43
CA GLU A 126 9.09 -6.26 -9.64
C GLU A 126 8.57 -5.40 -8.46
N THR A 127 8.94 -5.70 -7.22
CA THR A 127 8.42 -5.01 -6.01
C THR A 127 9.42 -4.04 -5.37
N GLY A 128 10.68 -4.03 -5.80
CA GLY A 128 11.75 -3.21 -5.23
C GLY A 128 12.26 -3.66 -3.85
N THR A 129 11.80 -4.79 -3.32
CA THR A 129 12.18 -5.29 -1.99
C THR A 129 12.19 -6.83 -1.92
N THR A 130 12.65 -7.41 -0.81
CA THR A 130 12.62 -8.86 -0.62
C THR A 130 11.23 -9.33 -0.13
N PRO A 131 10.82 -10.59 -0.41
CA PRO A 131 9.54 -11.13 0.05
C PRO A 131 9.31 -10.96 1.56
N TYR A 132 10.34 -11.25 2.36
CA TYR A 132 10.27 -11.11 3.81
C TYR A 132 10.03 -9.66 4.26
N ARG A 133 10.77 -8.70 3.69
CA ARG A 133 10.59 -7.28 4.01
C ARG A 133 9.23 -6.76 3.56
N TRP A 134 8.73 -7.26 2.43
CA TRP A 134 7.41 -6.91 1.94
C TRP A 134 6.32 -7.37 2.91
N ILE A 135 6.34 -8.64 3.36
CA ILE A 135 5.37 -9.16 4.33
C ILE A 135 5.41 -8.35 5.62
N LEU A 136 6.60 -8.11 6.17
CA LEU A 136 6.72 -7.33 7.40
C LEU A 136 6.09 -5.93 7.26
N ARG A 137 6.28 -5.27 6.10
CA ARG A 137 5.67 -3.97 5.83
C ARG A 137 4.15 -4.07 5.81
N GLN A 138 3.58 -5.04 5.09
CA GLN A 138 2.13 -5.22 5.02
C GLN A 138 1.52 -5.54 6.39
N ARG A 139 2.19 -6.36 7.20
CA ARG A 139 1.75 -6.65 8.57
C ARG A 139 1.76 -5.42 9.48
N VAL A 140 2.74 -4.53 9.32
CA VAL A 140 2.77 -3.25 10.05
C VAL A 140 1.62 -2.35 9.60
N LEU A 141 1.33 -2.27 8.29
CA LEU A 141 0.19 -1.50 7.78
C LEU A 141 -1.15 -2.01 8.34
N LEU A 142 -1.37 -3.33 8.31
CA LEU A 142 -2.55 -3.93 8.92
C LEU A 142 -2.60 -3.66 10.44
N ALA A 143 -1.45 -3.67 11.13
CA ALA A 143 -1.41 -3.30 12.54
C ALA A 143 -1.83 -1.84 12.77
N GLN A 144 -1.43 -0.90 11.91
CA GLN A 144 -1.87 0.50 11.98
C GLN A 144 -3.39 0.60 11.82
N GLU A 145 -3.95 -0.04 10.78
CA GLU A 145 -5.40 -0.08 10.53
C GLU A 145 -6.16 -0.63 11.74
N LEU A 146 -5.69 -1.72 12.36
CA LEU A 146 -6.33 -2.30 13.54
C LEU A 146 -6.18 -1.41 14.78
N LEU A 147 -5.03 -0.75 14.96
CA LEU A 147 -4.83 0.21 16.07
C LEU A 147 -5.74 1.42 15.93
N GLU A 148 -6.04 1.85 14.71
CA GLU A 148 -6.94 2.96 14.39
C GLU A 148 -8.41 2.54 14.47
N ALA A 149 -8.76 1.33 14.06
CA ALA A 149 -10.13 0.83 13.93
C ALA A 149 -10.67 0.10 15.17
N SER A 150 -9.84 -0.48 16.05
CA SER A 150 -10.31 -1.14 17.27
C SER A 150 -9.52 -0.86 18.57
N ASP A 151 -10.14 -1.20 19.70
CA ASP A 151 -9.53 -1.21 21.04
C ASP A 151 -8.91 -2.58 21.37
N GLU A 152 -8.64 -3.42 20.35
CA GLU A 152 -8.06 -4.75 20.54
C GLU A 152 -6.74 -4.69 21.32
N THR A 153 -6.48 -5.75 22.08
CA THR A 153 -5.23 -5.90 22.82
C THR A 153 -4.07 -6.08 21.85
N MET A 154 -2.86 -5.74 22.28
CA MET A 154 -1.67 -5.91 21.44
C MET A 154 -1.45 -7.37 21.03
N ASP A 155 -1.81 -8.34 21.89
CA ASP A 155 -1.71 -9.77 21.59
C ASP A 155 -2.71 -10.19 20.53
N ALA A 156 -3.95 -9.69 20.57
CA ALA A 156 -4.95 -9.94 19.54
C ALA A 156 -4.50 -9.39 18.18
N ILE A 157 -3.99 -8.15 18.15
CA ILE A 157 -3.47 -7.53 16.92
C ILE A 157 -2.27 -8.31 16.40
N ALA A 158 -1.34 -8.74 17.26
CA ALA A 158 -0.19 -9.54 16.85
C ALA A 158 -0.58 -10.89 16.23
N GLY A 159 -1.63 -11.53 16.73
CA GLY A 159 -2.20 -12.75 16.13
C GLY A 159 -2.75 -12.48 14.73
N ARG A 160 -3.60 -11.46 14.57
CA ARG A 160 -4.24 -11.13 13.29
C ARG A 160 -3.26 -10.65 12.22
N THR A 161 -2.17 -10.04 12.64
CA THR A 161 -1.12 -9.54 11.74
C THR A 161 -0.02 -10.56 11.50
N GLY A 162 -0.09 -11.76 12.08
CA GLY A 162 0.92 -12.82 11.87
C GLY A 162 2.28 -12.54 12.50
N PHE A 163 2.39 -11.59 13.43
CA PHE A 163 3.60 -11.39 14.24
C PHE A 163 3.75 -12.44 15.35
N GLY A 164 2.67 -13.15 15.67
CA GLY A 164 2.64 -14.23 16.66
C GLY A 164 2.66 -13.74 18.11
N THR A 165 3.45 -12.71 18.44
CA THR A 165 3.52 -12.14 19.79
C THR A 165 3.47 -10.62 19.79
N ALA A 166 2.90 -10.04 20.85
CA ALA A 166 2.92 -8.58 21.04
C ALA A 166 4.35 -8.00 21.09
N ALA A 167 5.32 -8.76 21.58
CA ALA A 167 6.72 -8.34 21.62
C ALA A 167 7.30 -8.19 20.20
N ALA A 168 7.08 -9.17 19.33
CA ALA A 168 7.54 -9.13 17.94
C ALA A 168 6.89 -7.98 17.16
N LEU A 169 5.57 -7.79 17.33
CA LEU A 169 4.85 -6.66 16.74
C LEU A 169 5.43 -5.32 17.22
N ARG A 170 5.59 -5.10 18.53
CA ARG A 170 6.16 -3.84 19.05
C ARG A 170 7.55 -3.57 18.49
N HIS A 171 8.42 -4.57 18.49
CA HIS A 171 9.78 -4.44 17.97
C HIS A 171 9.78 -4.03 16.49
N GLN A 172 8.99 -4.73 15.66
CA GLN A 172 8.92 -4.42 14.23
C GLN A 172 8.24 -3.06 13.97
N PHE A 173 7.22 -2.70 14.74
CA PHE A 173 6.50 -1.44 14.61
C PHE A 173 7.42 -0.25 14.92
N VAL A 174 8.15 -0.29 16.04
CA VAL A 174 9.14 0.74 16.40
C VAL A 174 10.24 0.83 15.35
N ARG A 175 10.76 -0.31 14.88
CA ARG A 175 11.78 -0.33 13.83
C ARG A 175 11.30 0.29 12.52
N SER A 176 10.01 0.15 12.20
CA SER A 176 9.44 0.58 10.92
C SER A 176 8.94 2.02 10.95
N LEU A 177 8.42 2.49 12.10
CA LEU A 177 7.69 3.77 12.24
C LEU A 177 8.32 4.73 13.26
N GLY A 178 9.33 4.30 14.02
CA GLY A 178 10.00 5.14 15.02
C GLY A 178 9.15 5.47 16.26
N THR A 179 7.97 4.86 16.41
CA THR A 179 7.06 5.08 17.54
C THR A 179 6.47 3.77 18.05
N THR A 180 5.91 3.78 19.26
CA THR A 180 5.27 2.58 19.84
C THR A 180 3.82 2.46 19.36
N PRO A 181 3.26 1.23 19.25
CA PRO A 181 1.85 1.03 18.90
C PRO A 181 0.87 1.80 19.79
N GLN A 182 1.15 1.91 21.09
CA GLN A 182 0.28 2.62 22.03
C GLN A 182 0.34 4.14 21.84
N ALA A 183 1.54 4.69 21.62
CA ALA A 183 1.69 6.10 21.29
C ALA A 183 1.00 6.43 19.96
N TYR A 184 1.16 5.56 18.96
CA TYR A 184 0.46 5.65 17.67
C TYR A 184 -1.06 5.68 17.88
N ARG A 185 -1.64 4.67 18.55
CA ARG A 185 -3.08 4.61 18.84
C ARG A 185 -3.60 5.88 19.50
N ARG A 186 -2.89 6.40 20.50
CA ARG A 186 -3.28 7.64 21.21
C ARG A 186 -3.29 8.86 20.29
N THR A 187 -2.33 8.97 19.39
CA THR A 187 -2.25 10.09 18.44
C THR A 187 -3.38 10.05 17.42
N PHE A 188 -3.68 8.88 16.86
CA PHE A 188 -4.65 8.74 15.75
C PHE A 188 -6.10 8.58 16.19
N ARG A 189 -6.37 8.08 17.42
CA ARG A 189 -7.73 8.03 17.97
C ARG A 189 -8.16 9.27 18.75
N GLY A 190 -7.20 10.14 19.10
CA GLY A 190 -7.44 11.25 20.03
C GLY A 190 -7.80 10.78 21.44
N PRO A 191 -8.03 11.71 22.40
CA PRO A 191 -8.59 11.36 23.68
C PRO A 191 -10.02 10.83 23.46
N ARG A 192 -10.32 9.61 23.95
CA ARG A 192 -11.70 9.14 24.04
C ARG A 192 -12.46 10.16 24.89
N ALA A 193 -13.40 10.89 24.29
CA ALA A 193 -14.38 11.63 25.07
C ALA A 193 -15.09 10.62 25.97
N ALA A 194 -14.99 10.86 27.27
CA ALA A 194 -15.51 10.00 28.33
C ALA A 194 -17.04 9.92 28.29
#